data_AF-A0A662K739-F1
#
_entry.id   AF-A0A662K739-F1
#
_cell.length_a   1.000
_cell.length_b   1.000
_cell.length_c   1.000
_cell.angle_alpha   90.00
_cell.angle_beta   90.00
_cell.angle_gamma   90.00
#
_symmetry.space_group_name_H-M   'P 1'
#
loop_
_entity.id
_entity.type
_entity.pdbx_description
1 polymer ?
#
loop_
_entity_poly.entity_id
_entity_poly.type
_entity_poly.pdbx_seq_one_letter_code
_entity_poly.pdbx_strand_id
1 'polypeptide(L)'
;MGKYITSKRAPYIGSFSDCPLIRDSYKRLCCELEELKQAGKVVVEVTGSQNPCIAHPWTVLKLVFLKMYVRDVYTPIIGRRYPYMVFIDLFAGRGLNAYTNASFYIPASTLIAWFYATYPFDKMYAIGYDKPRNDPEYRWLKKRLERFILPGRLKLLIGDANKRIDDIIKDLVNARDRVKEELGGGIHYLVFIDPNSHEVHWDTIEKLVALEKEGIAGDFIILLQARMIARIMGNVRSNPKRYQNAFKELDLFFGTEEWRDFLGTKSRLEKQILTLYINRLENLKYKALIEQIEIELMRRDIHYYLIYVTRETSKGSPYLNTVRWLKNFVERVDKKEVVDNAIRDVLGIGVSKITDYIKH
;
A
#
# COMPACT_ATOMS: atom_id res chain seq x y z
N MET A 1 36.22 10.77 -32.73
CA MET A 1 35.55 9.45 -32.61
C MET A 1 34.72 9.42 -31.33
N GLY A 2 33.48 9.92 -31.40
CA GLY A 2 32.54 9.91 -30.29
C GLY A 2 31.62 8.70 -30.38
N LYS A 3 31.68 7.79 -29.41
CA LYS A 3 30.70 6.71 -29.27
C LYS A 3 29.51 7.25 -28.48
N TYR A 4 28.44 7.57 -29.19
CA TYR A 4 27.10 7.74 -28.62
C TYR A 4 26.67 6.41 -28.00
N ILE A 5 26.62 6.34 -26.67
CA ILE A 5 25.90 5.27 -25.96
C ILE A 5 24.42 5.65 -26.05
N THR A 6 23.72 4.97 -26.95
CA THR A 6 22.27 5.08 -27.12
C THR A 6 21.57 4.71 -25.81
N SER A 7 20.99 5.70 -25.12
CA SER A 7 20.07 5.45 -24.03
C SER A 7 18.83 4.77 -24.59
N LYS A 8 18.65 3.47 -24.28
CA LYS A 8 17.37 2.81 -24.49
C LYS A 8 16.35 3.56 -23.65
N ARG A 9 15.51 4.36 -24.30
CA ARG A 9 14.36 5.05 -23.69
C ARG A 9 13.63 4.07 -22.77
N ALA A 10 13.35 4.49 -21.53
CA ALA A 10 12.45 3.75 -20.66
C ALA A 10 11.14 3.52 -21.43
N PRO A 11 10.60 2.29 -21.49
CA PRO A 11 9.30 2.08 -22.11
C PRO A 11 8.29 2.90 -21.32
N TYR A 12 7.80 3.98 -21.96
CA TYR A 12 6.62 4.68 -21.49
C TYR A 12 5.45 3.73 -21.71
N ILE A 13 4.93 3.15 -20.62
CA ILE A 13 3.73 2.33 -20.68
C ILE A 13 2.58 3.28 -20.36
N GLY A 14 1.99 3.85 -21.41
CA GLY A 14 0.75 4.60 -21.32
C GLY A 14 -0.37 3.69 -20.82
N SER A 15 -1.23 4.28 -19.97
CA SER A 15 -2.37 3.72 -19.25
C SER A 15 -2.76 2.27 -19.55
N PHE A 16 -2.46 1.34 -18.64
CA PHE A 16 -3.12 0.04 -18.55
C PHE A 16 -4.59 0.18 -18.09
N SER A 17 -5.36 1.14 -18.59
CA SER A 17 -6.67 1.50 -18.04
C SER A 17 -7.77 1.33 -19.06
N ASP A 18 -8.06 0.08 -19.40
CA ASP A 18 -9.15 -0.28 -20.31
C ASP A 18 -10.37 -0.80 -19.56
N CYS A 19 -10.31 -1.01 -18.24
CA CYS A 19 -11.42 -1.58 -17.49
C CYS A 19 -12.63 -0.62 -17.41
N PRO A 20 -13.70 -0.86 -18.19
CA PRO A 20 -14.83 0.06 -18.26
C PRO A 20 -15.63 -0.01 -16.98
N LEU A 21 -16.45 1.01 -16.69
CA LEU A 21 -17.36 0.99 -15.53
C LEU A 21 -18.33 -0.22 -15.63
N ILE A 22 -17.95 -1.31 -14.96
CA ILE A 22 -18.71 -2.57 -14.92
C ILE A 22 -19.51 -2.58 -13.61
N ARG A 23 -20.84 -2.72 -13.72
CA ARG A 23 -21.74 -2.76 -12.55
C ARG A 23 -21.56 -4.05 -11.73
N ASP A 24 -21.28 -5.15 -12.41
CA ASP A 24 -21.07 -6.45 -11.79
C ASP A 24 -19.69 -6.50 -11.09
N SER A 25 -19.71 -6.69 -9.78
CA SER A 25 -18.47 -6.59 -8.98
C SER A 25 -17.49 -7.73 -9.27
N TYR A 26 -17.98 -8.91 -9.66
CA TYR A 26 -17.12 -10.03 -10.06
C TYR A 26 -16.37 -9.72 -11.35
N LYS A 27 -17.10 -9.38 -12.42
CA LYS A 27 -16.51 -9.04 -13.73
C LYS A 27 -15.57 -7.84 -13.63
N ARG A 28 -15.92 -6.85 -12.81
CA ARG A 28 -15.03 -5.71 -12.54
C ARG A 28 -13.74 -6.16 -11.88
N LEU A 29 -13.82 -6.98 -10.83
CA LEU A 29 -12.63 -7.52 -10.17
C LEU A 29 -11.76 -8.32 -11.15
N CYS A 30 -12.34 -9.22 -11.93
CA CYS A 30 -11.58 -10.01 -12.92
C CYS A 30 -10.83 -9.12 -13.92
N CYS A 31 -11.50 -8.08 -14.41
CA CYS A 31 -10.92 -7.10 -15.33
C CYS A 31 -9.76 -6.32 -14.68
N GLU A 32 -9.91 -5.86 -13.44
CA GLU A 32 -8.85 -5.16 -12.72
C GLU A 32 -7.63 -6.06 -12.44
N LEU A 33 -7.88 -7.34 -12.16
CA LEU A 33 -6.85 -8.36 -11.93
C LEU A 33 -6.09 -8.71 -13.22
N GLU A 34 -6.78 -8.81 -14.36
CA GLU A 34 -6.12 -9.14 -15.64
C GLU A 34 -5.19 -8.00 -16.07
N GLU A 35 -5.57 -6.74 -15.86
CA GLU A 35 -4.67 -5.60 -16.08
C GLU A 35 -3.42 -5.68 -15.18
N LEU A 36 -3.56 -6.01 -13.89
CA LEU A 36 -2.42 -6.17 -12.98
C LEU A 36 -1.50 -7.31 -13.42
N LYS A 37 -2.08 -8.42 -13.89
CA LYS A 37 -1.35 -9.57 -14.43
C LYS A 37 -0.61 -9.20 -15.72
N GLN A 38 -1.21 -8.42 -16.61
CA GLN A 38 -0.55 -7.91 -17.82
C GLN A 38 0.65 -7.01 -17.46
N ALA A 39 0.48 -6.08 -16.53
CA ALA A 39 1.58 -5.27 -16.04
C ALA A 39 2.70 -6.12 -15.43
N GLY A 40 2.33 -7.20 -14.72
CA GLY A 40 3.29 -8.17 -14.18
C GLY A 40 4.09 -8.90 -15.27
N LYS A 41 3.44 -9.31 -16.36
CA LYS A 41 4.13 -9.90 -17.52
C LYS A 41 5.18 -8.94 -18.09
N VAL A 42 4.82 -7.67 -18.28
CA VAL A 42 5.76 -6.64 -18.78
C VAL A 42 6.95 -6.45 -17.82
N VAL A 43 6.72 -6.45 -16.51
CA VAL A 43 7.81 -6.38 -15.52
C VAL A 43 8.73 -7.60 -15.63
N VAL A 44 8.17 -8.80 -15.75
CA VAL A 44 8.94 -10.05 -15.83
C VAL A 44 9.74 -10.14 -17.13
N GLU A 45 9.15 -9.79 -18.27
CA GLU A 45 9.83 -9.79 -19.58
C GLU A 45 11.11 -8.96 -19.57
N VAL A 46 11.09 -7.85 -18.83
CA VAL A 46 12.17 -6.87 -18.84
C VAL A 46 13.15 -7.03 -17.68
N THR A 47 12.68 -7.50 -16.53
CA THR A 47 13.47 -7.53 -15.28
C THR A 47 13.71 -8.95 -14.75
N GLY A 48 13.06 -9.95 -15.34
CA GLY A 48 13.07 -11.34 -14.89
C GLY A 48 12.13 -11.60 -13.70
N SER A 49 11.83 -12.88 -13.48
CA SER A 49 10.91 -13.36 -12.44
C SER A 49 11.58 -13.72 -11.11
N GLN A 50 12.90 -13.57 -10.99
CA GLN A 50 13.65 -14.03 -9.83
C GLN A 50 13.31 -13.24 -8.56
N ASN A 51 13.23 -13.91 -7.40
CA ASN A 51 12.97 -13.30 -6.09
C ASN A 51 11.80 -12.30 -6.09
N PRO A 52 10.59 -12.77 -6.41
CA PRO A 52 9.37 -12.03 -6.08
C PRO A 52 9.12 -12.13 -4.56
N CYS A 53 8.25 -11.27 -4.03
CA CYS A 53 7.60 -11.50 -2.74
C CYS A 53 6.55 -12.60 -2.92
N ILE A 54 6.57 -13.62 -2.06
CA ILE A 54 5.51 -14.64 -2.06
C ILE A 54 4.31 -14.07 -1.32
N ALA A 55 3.26 -13.76 -2.07
CA ALA A 55 2.05 -13.14 -1.57
C ALA A 55 0.94 -14.16 -1.37
N HIS A 56 0.11 -13.94 -0.35
CA HIS A 56 -1.15 -14.64 -0.24
C HIS A 56 -2.08 -14.15 -1.36
N PRO A 57 -2.91 -14.98 -2.02
CA PRO A 57 -3.82 -14.54 -3.08
C PRO A 57 -4.59 -13.25 -2.76
N TRP A 58 -5.15 -13.16 -1.55
CA TRP A 58 -5.86 -11.98 -1.04
C TRP A 58 -5.04 -10.70 -0.85
N THR A 59 -3.71 -10.76 -0.88
CA THR A 59 -2.83 -9.57 -0.99
C THR A 59 -3.15 -8.79 -2.26
N VAL A 60 -3.79 -9.40 -3.26
CA VAL A 60 -4.19 -8.69 -4.48
C VAL A 60 -5.27 -7.63 -4.26
N LEU A 61 -6.14 -7.76 -3.24
CA LEU A 61 -7.21 -6.80 -3.01
C LEU A 61 -6.69 -5.42 -2.61
N LYS A 62 -5.68 -5.35 -1.73
CA LYS A 62 -5.03 -4.06 -1.42
C LYS A 62 -4.34 -3.44 -2.63
N LEU A 63 -3.81 -4.26 -3.54
CA LEU A 63 -3.16 -3.79 -4.77
C LEU A 63 -4.18 -3.30 -5.81
N VAL A 64 -5.32 -3.99 -5.95
CA VAL A 64 -6.47 -3.54 -6.75
C VAL A 64 -7.01 -2.23 -6.18
N PHE A 65 -7.18 -2.14 -4.86
CA PHE A 65 -7.60 -0.91 -4.21
C PHE A 65 -6.62 0.24 -4.48
N LEU A 66 -5.32 0.04 -4.25
CA LEU A 66 -4.30 1.06 -4.51
C LEU A 66 -4.32 1.50 -5.97
N LYS A 67 -4.40 0.56 -6.92
CA LYS A 67 -4.52 0.84 -8.35
C LYS A 67 -5.71 1.74 -8.64
N MET A 68 -6.90 1.32 -8.23
CA MET A 68 -8.12 2.07 -8.50
C MET A 68 -8.13 3.41 -7.78
N TYR A 69 -7.60 3.49 -6.56
CA TYR A 69 -7.50 4.75 -5.83
C TYR A 69 -6.55 5.73 -6.51
N VAL A 70 -5.34 5.30 -6.90
CA VAL A 70 -4.37 6.14 -7.63
C VAL A 70 -4.96 6.64 -8.95
N ARG A 71 -5.60 5.72 -9.71
CA ARG A 71 -6.17 5.98 -11.04
C ARG A 71 -7.44 6.83 -10.98
N ASP A 72 -8.41 6.46 -10.15
CA ASP A 72 -9.77 7.00 -10.23
C ASP A 72 -10.01 8.13 -9.22
N VAL A 73 -9.16 8.28 -8.21
CA VAL A 73 -9.35 9.23 -7.11
C VAL A 73 -8.17 10.18 -6.98
N TYR A 74 -7.02 9.69 -6.52
CA TYR A 74 -5.92 10.55 -6.09
C TYR A 74 -5.38 11.40 -7.22
N THR A 75 -4.84 10.78 -8.28
CA THR A 75 -4.16 11.55 -9.33
C THR A 75 -5.12 12.44 -10.13
N PRO A 76 -6.38 12.03 -10.48
CA PRO A 76 -7.31 12.94 -11.14
C PRO A 76 -7.71 14.18 -10.33
N ILE A 77 -7.73 14.07 -9.00
CA ILE A 77 -8.16 15.16 -8.11
C ILE A 77 -6.97 16.03 -7.73
N ILE A 78 -5.91 15.41 -7.22
CA ILE A 78 -4.72 16.10 -6.71
C ILE A 78 -3.91 16.68 -7.87
N GLY A 79 -3.77 15.97 -8.99
CA GLY A 79 -3.01 16.43 -10.15
C GLY A 79 -3.60 17.68 -10.84
N ARG A 80 -4.85 18.04 -10.53
CA ARG A 80 -5.48 19.30 -10.97
C ARG A 80 -5.29 20.46 -9.99
N ARG A 81 -4.77 20.20 -8.79
CA ARG A 81 -4.68 21.17 -7.68
C ARG A 81 -3.26 21.41 -7.21
N TYR A 82 -2.40 20.40 -7.33
CA TYR A 82 -1.02 20.45 -6.90
C TYR A 82 -0.14 20.18 -8.12
N PRO A 83 0.81 21.09 -8.43
CA PRO A 83 1.71 20.92 -9.57
C PRO A 83 2.82 19.90 -9.30
N TYR A 84 2.96 19.42 -8.06
CA TYR A 84 3.99 18.47 -7.67
C TYR A 84 3.41 17.35 -6.80
N MET A 85 3.26 16.16 -7.37
CA MET A 85 2.73 14.98 -6.71
C MET A 85 3.81 13.98 -6.35
N VAL A 86 3.72 13.45 -5.13
CA VAL A 86 4.67 12.47 -4.60
C VAL A 86 3.96 11.17 -4.21
N PHE A 87 4.55 10.03 -4.54
CA PHE A 87 4.19 8.75 -3.95
C PHE A 87 5.29 8.28 -3.00
N ILE A 88 4.91 7.80 -1.81
CA ILE A 88 5.84 7.28 -0.80
C ILE A 88 5.43 5.84 -0.48
N ASP A 89 6.33 4.90 -0.73
CA ASP A 89 6.17 3.49 -0.41
C ASP A 89 7.17 3.10 0.70
N LEU A 90 6.67 3.06 1.94
CA LEU A 90 7.52 2.80 3.10
C LEU A 90 7.94 1.32 3.21
N PHE A 91 7.16 0.42 2.60
CA PHE A 91 7.36 -1.03 2.69
C PHE A 91 7.29 -1.65 1.29
N ALA A 92 8.14 -1.17 0.38
CA ALA A 92 8.06 -1.47 -1.05
C ALA A 92 8.41 -2.92 -1.42
N GLY A 93 8.94 -3.69 -0.47
CA GLY A 93 9.35 -5.07 -0.64
C GLY A 93 10.31 -5.25 -1.81
N ARG A 94 10.03 -6.21 -2.69
CA ARG A 94 10.88 -6.56 -3.83
C ARG A 94 10.42 -5.97 -5.16
N GLY A 95 9.31 -5.23 -5.21
CA GLY A 95 8.77 -4.65 -6.46
C GLY A 95 7.94 -5.61 -7.33
N LEU A 96 7.83 -6.90 -6.97
CA LEU A 96 7.06 -7.91 -7.70
C LEU A 96 6.52 -8.96 -6.74
N ASN A 97 5.28 -9.40 -6.97
CA ASN A 97 4.61 -10.45 -6.21
C ASN A 97 4.42 -11.71 -7.07
N ALA A 98 4.59 -12.87 -6.44
CA ALA A 98 4.20 -14.17 -6.96
C ALA A 98 3.24 -14.84 -5.97
N TYR A 99 2.48 -15.81 -6.46
CA TYR A 99 1.46 -16.49 -5.68
C TYR A 99 1.70 -18.00 -5.76
N THR A 100 1.50 -18.69 -4.64
CA THR A 100 1.65 -20.15 -4.59
C THR A 100 0.67 -20.80 -5.58
N ASN A 101 1.14 -21.78 -6.36
CA ASN A 101 0.37 -22.50 -7.38
C ASN A 101 -0.15 -21.63 -8.54
N ALA A 102 0.55 -20.53 -8.82
CA ALA A 102 0.17 -19.56 -9.83
C ALA A 102 1.37 -19.25 -10.75
N SER A 103 1.14 -19.21 -12.06
CA SER A 103 2.19 -19.04 -13.07
C SER A 103 2.39 -17.59 -13.54
N PHE A 104 1.77 -16.62 -12.86
CA PHE A 104 1.85 -15.20 -13.19
C PHE A 104 2.38 -14.39 -12.00
N TYR A 105 2.67 -13.13 -12.29
CA TYR A 105 3.23 -12.17 -11.34
C TYR A 105 2.39 -10.90 -11.35
N ILE A 106 2.41 -10.16 -10.24
CA ILE A 106 1.75 -8.85 -10.13
C ILE A 106 2.78 -7.82 -9.64
N PRO A 107 2.89 -6.63 -10.26
CA PRO A 107 3.78 -5.58 -9.77
C PRO A 107 3.43 -5.18 -8.34
N ALA A 108 4.41 -4.79 -7.54
CA ALA A 108 4.14 -4.28 -6.19
C ALA A 108 3.64 -2.82 -6.22
N SER A 109 3.28 -2.31 -5.05
CA SER A 109 2.66 -1.00 -4.81
C SER A 109 3.34 0.16 -5.55
N THR A 110 4.67 0.29 -5.48
CA THR A 110 5.38 1.38 -6.16
C THR A 110 5.18 1.37 -7.68
N LEU A 111 5.26 0.19 -8.32
CA LEU A 111 5.04 0.07 -9.76
C LEU A 111 3.57 0.24 -10.13
N ILE A 112 2.65 -0.22 -9.28
CA ILE A 112 1.21 0.01 -9.47
C ILE A 112 0.92 1.52 -9.45
N ALA A 113 1.42 2.24 -8.45
CA ALA A 113 1.23 3.69 -8.38
C ALA A 113 1.82 4.39 -9.62
N TRP A 114 2.98 3.94 -10.10
CA TRP A 114 3.61 4.48 -11.31
C TRP A 114 2.82 4.19 -12.60
N PHE A 115 2.38 2.95 -12.80
CA PHE A 115 1.74 2.51 -14.04
C PHE A 115 0.29 2.98 -14.21
N TYR A 116 -0.43 3.18 -13.12
CA TYR A 116 -1.88 3.44 -13.16
C TYR A 116 -2.26 4.87 -12.77
N ALA A 117 -1.29 5.73 -12.48
CA ALA A 117 -1.51 7.16 -12.29
C ALA A 117 -2.09 7.80 -13.56
N THR A 118 -3.25 8.44 -13.45
CA THR A 118 -3.85 9.24 -14.55
C THR A 118 -2.99 10.45 -14.88
N TYR A 119 -2.48 11.12 -13.86
CA TYR A 119 -1.44 12.13 -13.98
C TYR A 119 -0.18 11.61 -13.29
N PRO A 120 0.97 11.59 -13.97
CA PRO A 120 2.16 10.93 -13.46
C PRO A 120 2.68 11.63 -12.20
N PHE A 121 3.17 10.86 -11.24
CA PHE A 121 3.89 11.41 -10.09
C PHE A 121 5.21 12.08 -10.53
N ASP A 122 5.55 13.17 -9.87
CA ASP A 122 6.79 13.92 -10.06
C ASP A 122 7.95 13.27 -9.29
N LYS A 123 7.62 12.66 -8.15
CA LYS A 123 8.59 11.91 -7.35
C LYS A 123 7.98 10.64 -6.74
N MET A 124 8.75 9.58 -6.78
CA MET A 124 8.48 8.28 -6.17
C MET A 124 9.57 8.00 -5.14
N TYR A 125 9.19 7.79 -3.89
CA TYR A 125 10.07 7.28 -2.85
C TYR A 125 9.71 5.83 -2.58
N ALA A 126 10.71 4.95 -2.55
CA ALA A 126 10.50 3.56 -2.16
C ALA A 126 11.63 3.09 -1.25
N ILE A 127 11.24 2.46 -0.15
CA ILE A 127 12.17 1.94 0.85
C ILE A 127 12.21 0.41 0.74
N GLY A 128 13.42 -0.13 0.53
CA GLY A 128 13.67 -1.56 0.53
C GLY A 128 14.64 -1.94 1.64
N TYR A 129 14.51 -3.15 2.18
CA TYR A 129 15.39 -3.65 3.23
C TYR A 129 16.61 -4.39 2.63
N ASP A 130 17.72 -4.37 3.36
CA ASP A 130 19.00 -4.98 2.97
C ASP A 130 19.18 -6.42 3.46
N LYS A 131 18.14 -7.03 4.05
CA LYS A 131 18.24 -8.34 4.70
C LYS A 131 17.50 -9.46 3.96
N PRO A 132 18.08 -10.68 3.97
CA PRO A 132 19.47 -10.99 4.35
C PRO A 132 20.47 -10.53 3.27
N ARG A 133 21.71 -10.26 3.68
CA ARG A 133 22.83 -9.72 2.88
C ARG A 133 23.10 -10.42 1.54
N ASN A 134 22.69 -11.70 1.41
CA ASN A 134 22.94 -12.57 0.25
C ASN A 134 21.76 -12.59 -0.75
N ASP A 135 20.57 -12.12 -0.36
CA ASP A 135 19.41 -11.91 -1.25
C ASP A 135 18.64 -10.65 -0.80
N PRO A 136 19.25 -9.46 -0.91
CA PRO A 136 18.65 -8.26 -0.38
C PRO A 136 17.44 -7.88 -1.23
N GLU A 137 16.30 -7.70 -0.58
CA GLU A 137 15.05 -7.26 -1.22
C GLU A 137 15.27 -6.01 -2.06
N TYR A 138 16.10 -5.10 -1.52
CA TYR A 138 16.52 -3.88 -2.18
C TYR A 138 17.12 -4.06 -3.58
N ARG A 139 17.92 -5.11 -3.83
CA ARG A 139 18.54 -5.31 -5.16
C ARG A 139 17.47 -5.54 -6.23
N TRP A 140 16.48 -6.36 -5.91
CA TRP A 140 15.39 -6.68 -6.84
C TRP A 140 14.42 -5.52 -6.98
N LEU A 141 14.09 -4.86 -5.87
CA LEU A 141 13.34 -3.61 -5.88
C LEU A 141 14.02 -2.58 -6.80
N LYS A 142 15.31 -2.31 -6.59
CA LYS A 142 16.10 -1.38 -7.39
C LYS A 142 16.08 -1.73 -8.87
N LYS A 143 16.42 -2.97 -9.22
CA LYS A 143 16.41 -3.46 -10.61
C LYS A 143 15.07 -3.21 -11.30
N ARG A 144 13.97 -3.45 -10.59
CA ARG A 144 12.61 -3.29 -11.13
C ARG A 144 12.22 -1.82 -11.25
N LEU A 145 12.41 -1.04 -10.20
CA LEU A 145 11.98 0.36 -10.18
C LEU A 145 12.81 1.24 -11.14
N GLU A 146 14.14 1.10 -11.16
CA GLU A 146 15.00 1.87 -12.07
C GLU A 146 14.76 1.55 -13.54
N ARG A 147 14.14 0.41 -13.84
CA ARG A 147 13.83 0.04 -15.23
C ARG A 147 12.66 0.84 -15.80
N PHE A 148 11.69 1.19 -14.97
CA PHE A 148 10.43 1.81 -15.37
C PHE A 148 10.30 3.27 -14.95
N ILE A 149 10.93 3.67 -13.84
CA ILE A 149 10.83 5.01 -13.27
C ILE A 149 12.11 5.79 -13.59
N LEU A 150 11.95 6.99 -14.12
CA LEU A 150 13.08 7.84 -14.51
C LEU A 150 13.96 8.18 -13.30
N PRO A 151 15.31 8.20 -13.44
CA PRO A 151 16.23 8.48 -12.32
C PRO A 151 15.92 9.78 -11.57
N GLY A 152 15.51 10.84 -12.26
CA GLY A 152 15.12 12.10 -11.62
C GLY A 152 13.84 12.01 -10.78
N ARG A 153 12.96 11.06 -11.10
CA ARG A 153 11.67 10.86 -10.43
C ARG A 153 11.69 9.75 -9.40
N LEU A 154 12.76 8.97 -9.29
CA LEU A 154 12.87 7.89 -8.31
C LEU A 154 13.89 8.26 -7.21
N LYS A 155 13.54 8.01 -5.95
CA LYS A 155 14.51 7.93 -4.84
C LYS A 155 14.32 6.61 -4.11
N LEU A 156 15.34 5.76 -4.20
CA LEU A 156 15.38 4.48 -3.49
C LEU A 156 16.19 4.63 -2.21
N LEU A 157 15.59 4.24 -1.09
CA LEU A 157 16.25 4.22 0.20
C LEU A 157 16.42 2.78 0.67
N ILE A 158 17.54 2.51 1.35
CA ILE A 158 17.86 1.19 1.88
C ILE A 158 17.86 1.21 3.41
N GLY A 159 17.10 0.28 4.01
CA GLY A 159 17.06 0.05 5.45
C GLY A 159 15.68 0.29 6.07
N ASP A 160 15.68 0.55 7.38
CA ASP A 160 14.48 0.69 8.20
C ASP A 160 13.65 1.93 7.81
N ALA A 161 12.40 1.69 7.41
CA ALA A 161 11.44 2.73 7.05
C ALA A 161 11.27 3.80 8.14
N ASN A 162 11.29 3.38 9.42
CA ASN A 162 11.10 4.28 10.56
C ASN A 162 12.28 5.26 10.76
N LYS A 163 13.43 4.98 10.14
CA LYS A 163 14.61 5.87 10.14
C LYS A 163 14.72 6.64 8.83
N ARG A 164 14.41 5.97 7.71
CA ARG A 164 14.52 6.52 6.37
C ARG A 164 13.46 7.57 6.05
N ILE A 165 12.39 7.64 6.84
CA ILE A 165 11.40 8.70 6.72
C ILE A 165 12.00 10.11 6.87
N ASP A 166 13.04 10.26 7.70
CA ASP A 166 13.72 11.54 7.91
C ASP A 166 14.40 12.05 6.61
N ASP A 167 14.95 11.13 5.82
CA ASP A 167 15.57 11.43 4.52
C ASP A 167 14.54 11.88 3.47
N ILE A 168 13.28 11.41 3.59
CA ILE A 168 12.17 11.79 2.70
C ILE A 168 11.63 13.15 3.12
N ILE A 169 11.37 13.35 4.41
CA ILE A 169 10.87 14.62 4.96
C ILE A 169 11.81 15.77 4.61
N LYS A 170 13.11 15.59 4.83
CA LYS A 170 14.12 16.59 4.47
C LYS A 170 14.07 16.94 2.98
N ASP A 171 13.90 15.95 2.11
CA ASP A 171 13.83 16.16 0.66
C ASP A 171 12.57 16.95 0.26
N LEU A 172 11.41 16.61 0.84
CA LEU A 172 10.15 17.31 0.58
C LEU A 172 10.18 18.76 1.08
N VAL A 173 10.70 19.00 2.28
CA VAL A 173 10.85 20.36 2.83
C VAL A 173 11.80 21.19 1.96
N ASN A 174 12.95 20.64 1.55
CA ASN A 174 13.87 21.33 0.67
C ASN A 174 13.27 21.62 -0.72
N ALA A 175 12.42 20.72 -1.22
CA ALA A 175 11.78 20.89 -2.53
C ALA A 175 10.61 21.89 -2.51
N ARG A 176 10.02 22.16 -1.34
CA ARG A 176 8.80 22.97 -1.19
C ARG A 176 8.93 24.36 -1.80
N ASP A 177 9.95 25.09 -1.38
CA ASP A 177 10.09 26.51 -1.76
C ASP A 177 10.34 26.62 -3.27
N ARG A 178 11.18 25.74 -3.82
CA ARG A 178 11.38 25.61 -5.26
C ARG A 178 10.08 25.30 -6.01
N VAL A 179 9.28 24.33 -5.55
CA VAL A 179 7.99 23.99 -6.19
C VAL A 179 7.04 25.18 -6.16
N LYS A 180 7.02 25.94 -5.06
CA LYS A 180 6.19 27.13 -4.91
C LYS A 180 6.63 28.25 -5.86
N GLU A 181 7.93 28.50 -5.95
CA GLU A 181 8.51 29.55 -6.78
C GLU A 181 8.42 29.23 -8.28
N GLU A 182 8.76 28.00 -8.67
CA GLU A 182 8.85 27.59 -10.09
C GLU A 182 7.49 27.17 -10.67
N LEU A 183 6.62 26.54 -9.88
CA LEU A 183 5.37 25.94 -10.35
C LEU A 183 4.10 26.62 -9.80
N GLY A 184 4.25 27.63 -8.94
CA GLY A 184 3.12 28.43 -8.43
C GLY A 184 2.15 27.65 -7.53
N GLY A 185 2.59 26.58 -6.87
CA GLY A 185 1.73 25.73 -6.04
C GLY A 185 2.47 24.96 -4.94
N GLY A 186 1.85 23.92 -4.39
CA GLY A 186 2.40 23.12 -3.30
C GLY A 186 2.77 21.70 -3.70
N ILE A 187 3.35 20.98 -2.75
CA ILE A 187 3.57 19.53 -2.84
C ILE A 187 2.39 18.81 -2.19
N HIS A 188 1.93 17.72 -2.81
CA HIS A 188 1.02 16.78 -2.18
C HIS A 188 1.54 15.35 -2.29
N TYR A 189 1.51 14.60 -1.19
CA TYR A 189 1.96 13.21 -1.18
C TYR A 189 0.82 12.21 -0.95
N LEU A 190 0.95 11.02 -1.54
CA LEU A 190 0.23 9.81 -1.17
C LEU A 190 1.23 8.86 -0.55
N VAL A 191 1.01 8.45 0.69
CA VAL A 191 1.83 7.42 1.34
C VAL A 191 1.07 6.11 1.45
N PHE A 192 1.71 5.03 1.02
CA PHE A 192 1.24 3.66 1.19
C PHE A 192 2.06 3.00 2.30
N ILE A 193 1.40 2.64 3.40
CA ILE A 193 1.99 2.07 4.60
C ILE A 193 1.50 0.63 4.72
N ASP A 194 2.33 -0.32 4.26
CA ASP A 194 2.00 -1.74 4.18
C ASP A 194 3.00 -2.62 4.96
N PRO A 195 3.11 -2.41 6.29
CA PRO A 195 4.03 -3.15 7.13
C PRO A 195 3.60 -4.61 7.28
N ASN A 196 4.54 -5.46 7.71
CA ASN A 196 4.16 -6.73 8.30
C ASN A 196 3.75 -6.51 9.76
N SER A 197 2.50 -6.83 10.12
CA SER A 197 1.92 -6.62 11.45
C SER A 197 2.05 -5.18 11.99
N HIS A 198 3.07 -4.93 12.81
CA HIS A 198 3.23 -3.76 13.67
C HIS A 198 4.62 -3.10 13.48
N GLU A 199 5.26 -3.32 12.33
CA GLU A 199 6.60 -2.80 12.02
C GLU A 199 6.67 -1.28 11.87
N VAL A 200 5.56 -0.62 11.52
CA VAL A 200 5.54 0.85 11.42
C VAL A 200 5.41 1.46 12.81
N HIS A 201 6.33 2.35 13.17
CA HIS A 201 6.27 3.10 14.41
C HIS A 201 5.31 4.28 14.26
N TRP A 202 4.62 4.63 15.34
CA TRP A 202 3.70 5.76 15.38
C TRP A 202 4.40 7.08 15.04
N ASP A 203 5.62 7.29 15.55
CA ASP A 203 6.46 8.47 15.24
C ASP A 203 6.66 8.67 13.72
N THR A 204 6.74 7.59 12.94
CA THR A 204 6.85 7.68 11.47
C THR A 204 5.60 8.34 10.85
N ILE A 205 4.42 8.03 11.38
CA ILE A 205 3.14 8.62 10.95
C ILE A 205 3.06 10.08 11.43
N GLU A 206 3.46 10.35 12.68
CA GLU A 206 3.48 11.71 13.25
C GLU A 206 4.37 12.64 12.43
N LYS A 207 5.56 12.18 12.07
CA LYS A 207 6.50 12.91 11.21
C LYS A 207 5.93 13.24 9.83
N LEU A 208 5.21 12.30 9.21
CA LEU A 208 4.52 12.55 7.94
C LEU A 208 3.38 13.57 8.09
N VAL A 209 2.56 13.44 9.13
CA VAL A 209 1.48 14.41 9.39
C VAL A 209 2.04 15.79 9.72
N ALA A 210 3.17 15.88 10.41
CA ALA A 210 3.83 17.14 10.75
C ALA A 210 4.24 17.98 9.52
N LEU A 211 4.41 17.36 8.34
CA LEU A 211 4.63 18.07 7.07
C LEU A 211 3.50 19.06 6.73
N GLU A 212 2.30 18.88 7.27
CA GLU A 212 1.20 19.85 7.08
C GLU A 212 1.56 21.23 7.66
N LYS A 213 2.35 21.28 8.73
CA LYS A 213 2.86 22.53 9.31
C LYS A 213 3.85 23.24 8.38
N GLU A 214 4.51 22.46 7.53
CA GLU A 214 5.39 22.96 6.47
C GLU A 214 4.64 23.31 5.18
N GLY A 215 3.30 23.24 5.18
CA GLY A 215 2.46 23.50 4.00
C GLY A 215 2.43 22.36 2.99
N ILE A 216 2.89 21.16 3.36
CA ILE A 216 2.91 19.97 2.50
C ILE A 216 1.82 19.01 3.01
N ALA A 217 0.73 18.92 2.25
CA ALA A 217 -0.38 18.04 2.58
C ALA A 217 -0.18 16.62 2.05
N GLY A 218 -0.84 15.64 2.65
CA GLY A 218 -0.82 14.29 2.12
C GLY A 218 -1.95 13.39 2.61
N ASP A 219 -2.17 12.35 1.83
CA ASP A 219 -3.14 11.27 2.06
C ASP A 219 -2.40 9.98 2.40
N PHE A 220 -3.04 9.12 3.20
CA PHE A 220 -2.48 7.86 3.67
C PHE A 220 -3.40 6.72 3.27
N ILE A 221 -2.79 5.60 2.88
CA ILE A 221 -3.43 4.29 2.87
C ILE A 221 -2.59 3.40 3.78
N ILE A 222 -3.16 2.98 4.91
CA ILE A 222 -2.47 2.21 5.94
C ILE A 222 -3.09 0.82 6.04
N LEU A 223 -2.27 -0.22 5.92
CA LEU A 223 -2.67 -1.58 6.21
C LEU A 223 -2.57 -1.85 7.73
N LEU A 224 -3.70 -2.16 8.36
CA LEU A 224 -3.74 -2.56 9.77
C LEU A 224 -4.16 -4.04 9.90
N GLN A 225 -3.24 -4.89 10.37
CA GLN A 225 -3.50 -6.30 10.63
C GLN A 225 -3.91 -6.52 12.10
N ALA A 226 -5.02 -5.90 12.52
CA ALA A 226 -5.48 -5.87 13.91
C ALA A 226 -5.58 -7.27 14.55
N ARG A 227 -5.98 -8.28 13.77
CA ARG A 227 -6.04 -9.67 14.25
C ARG A 227 -4.67 -10.27 14.57
N MET A 228 -3.66 -9.99 13.73
CA MET A 228 -2.30 -10.47 13.98
C MET A 228 -1.70 -9.77 15.20
N ILE A 229 -1.96 -8.47 15.34
CA ILE A 229 -1.60 -7.69 16.53
C ILE A 229 -2.29 -8.28 17.78
N ALA A 230 -3.58 -8.61 17.72
CA ALA A 230 -4.31 -9.24 18.83
C ALA A 230 -3.70 -10.59 19.26
N ARG A 231 -3.21 -11.40 18.30
CA ARG A 231 -2.49 -12.65 18.60
C ARG A 231 -1.18 -12.39 19.33
N ILE A 232 -0.42 -11.38 18.89
CA ILE A 232 0.83 -10.97 19.53
C ILE A 232 0.56 -10.48 20.96
N MET A 233 -0.47 -9.65 21.15
CA MET A 233 -0.92 -9.22 22.49
C MET A 233 -1.33 -10.41 23.36
N GLY A 234 -2.00 -11.41 22.79
CA GLY A 234 -2.32 -12.66 23.49
C GLY A 234 -1.08 -13.44 23.94
N ASN A 235 -0.04 -13.49 23.10
CA ASN A 235 1.25 -14.10 23.42
C ASN A 235 1.98 -13.34 24.54
N VAL A 236 2.03 -12.01 24.43
CA VAL A 236 2.55 -11.10 25.46
C VAL A 236 1.86 -11.34 26.79
N ARG A 237 0.52 -11.38 26.82
CA ARG A 237 -0.25 -11.69 28.03
C ARG A 237 0.11 -13.05 28.64
N SER A 238 0.28 -14.06 27.78
CA SER A 238 0.47 -15.44 28.24
C SER A 238 1.89 -15.69 28.76
N ASN A 239 2.89 -14.97 28.24
CA ASN A 239 4.27 -15.07 28.71
C ASN A 239 5.05 -13.75 28.50
N PRO A 240 4.85 -12.75 29.38
CA PRO A 240 5.43 -11.41 29.20
C PRO A 240 6.96 -11.41 29.10
N LYS A 241 7.63 -12.26 29.91
CA LYS A 241 9.10 -12.37 29.89
C LYS A 241 9.63 -12.86 28.55
N ARG A 242 8.97 -13.85 27.94
CA ARG A 242 9.35 -14.38 26.62
C ARG A 242 9.11 -13.39 25.48
N TYR A 243 8.05 -12.58 25.59
CA TYR A 243 7.62 -11.65 24.55
C TYR A 243 7.93 -10.18 24.87
N GLN A 244 8.99 -9.92 25.66
CA GLN A 244 9.39 -8.56 26.04
C GLN A 244 9.74 -7.65 24.86
N ASN A 245 10.24 -8.22 23.74
CA ASN A 245 10.54 -7.43 22.54
C ASN A 245 9.25 -6.99 21.86
N ALA A 246 8.31 -7.91 21.67
CA ALA A 246 6.98 -7.60 21.12
C ALA A 246 6.25 -6.55 21.98
N PHE A 247 6.44 -6.57 23.30
CA PHE A 247 5.90 -5.54 24.18
C PHE A 247 6.41 -4.14 23.81
N LYS A 248 7.73 -3.98 23.64
CA LYS A 248 8.34 -2.70 23.22
C LYS A 248 7.96 -2.31 21.79
N GLU A 249 7.89 -3.29 20.89
CA GLU A 249 7.49 -3.06 19.49
C GLU A 249 6.03 -2.57 19.41
N LEU A 250 5.14 -3.08 20.27
CA LEU A 250 3.76 -2.61 20.37
C LEU A 250 3.67 -1.17 20.93
N ASP A 251 4.49 -0.80 21.92
CA ASP A 251 4.56 0.58 22.39
C ASP A 251 5.00 1.54 21.26
N LEU A 252 5.97 1.14 20.45
CA LEU A 252 6.42 1.91 19.29
C LEU A 252 5.34 2.01 18.20
N PHE A 253 4.63 0.91 17.94
CA PHE A 253 3.56 0.85 16.94
C PHE A 253 2.35 1.72 17.32
N PHE A 254 1.89 1.64 18.57
CA PHE A 254 0.77 2.44 19.03
C PHE A 254 1.21 3.87 19.37
N GLY A 255 2.47 4.10 19.75
CA GLY A 255 2.96 5.38 20.25
C GLY A 255 2.37 5.76 21.62
N THR A 256 1.88 4.78 22.36
CA THR A 256 1.27 4.92 23.68
C THR A 256 1.30 3.58 24.41
N GLU A 257 1.12 3.61 25.72
CA GLU A 257 0.97 2.43 26.56
C GLU A 257 -0.51 2.02 26.76
N GLU A 258 -1.48 2.82 26.29
CA GLU A 258 -2.93 2.58 26.45
C GLU A 258 -3.40 1.19 25.96
N TRP A 259 -2.73 0.63 24.95
CA TRP A 259 -3.05 -0.71 24.45
C TRP A 259 -2.88 -1.81 25.51
N ARG A 260 -2.05 -1.57 26.53
CA ARG A 260 -1.77 -2.52 27.62
C ARG A 260 -3.00 -2.76 28.48
N ASP A 261 -3.92 -1.80 28.57
CA ASP A 261 -5.21 -1.97 29.27
C ASP A 261 -6.05 -3.09 28.63
N PHE A 262 -5.82 -3.37 27.35
CA PHE A 262 -6.52 -4.44 26.64
C PHE A 262 -5.99 -5.83 27.03
N LEU A 263 -4.81 -5.95 27.65
CA LEU A 263 -4.24 -7.25 28.05
C LEU A 263 -5.14 -8.00 29.05
N GLY A 264 -5.92 -7.29 29.86
CA GLY A 264 -6.92 -7.90 30.75
C GLY A 264 -8.14 -8.48 30.01
N THR A 265 -8.35 -8.11 28.75
CA THR A 265 -9.56 -8.44 27.98
C THR A 265 -9.35 -9.73 27.16
N LYS A 266 -10.31 -10.67 27.22
CA LYS A 266 -10.25 -11.93 26.47
C LYS A 266 -11.01 -11.89 25.14
N SER A 267 -11.96 -10.97 24.97
CA SER A 267 -12.79 -10.85 23.77
C SER A 267 -12.63 -9.48 23.12
N ARG A 268 -12.93 -9.37 21.83
CA ARG A 268 -12.99 -8.10 21.07
C ARG A 268 -11.68 -7.30 20.98
N LEU A 269 -10.52 -7.91 21.26
CA LEU A 269 -9.20 -7.26 21.14
C LEU A 269 -8.97 -6.58 19.78
N GLU A 270 -9.35 -7.26 18.70
CA GLU A 270 -9.20 -6.74 17.33
C GLU A 270 -9.95 -5.40 17.14
N LYS A 271 -11.20 -5.32 17.62
CA LYS A 271 -11.98 -4.10 17.60
C LYS A 271 -11.37 -3.01 18.49
N GLN A 272 -10.86 -3.37 19.67
CA GLN A 272 -10.19 -2.41 20.56
C GLN A 272 -8.92 -1.84 19.93
N ILE A 273 -8.12 -2.68 19.26
CA ILE A 273 -6.92 -2.27 18.51
C ILE A 273 -7.29 -1.30 17.40
N LEU A 274 -8.29 -1.65 16.57
CA LEU A 274 -8.78 -0.78 15.50
C LEU A 274 -9.25 0.56 16.07
N THR A 275 -10.11 0.55 17.09
CA THR A 275 -10.64 1.77 17.70
C THR A 275 -9.52 2.64 18.27
N LEU A 276 -8.56 2.07 19.00
CA LEU A 276 -7.42 2.83 19.51
C LEU A 276 -6.64 3.48 18.37
N TYR A 277 -6.33 2.71 17.32
CA TYR A 277 -5.55 3.20 16.20
C TYR A 277 -6.26 4.34 15.44
N ILE A 278 -7.57 4.18 15.17
CA ILE A 278 -8.38 5.21 14.50
C ILE A 278 -8.48 6.47 15.35
N ASN A 279 -8.81 6.36 16.64
CA ASN A 279 -8.92 7.52 17.53
C ASN A 279 -7.61 8.31 17.58
N ARG A 280 -6.46 7.62 17.57
CA ARG A 280 -5.17 8.29 17.55
C ARG A 280 -4.90 9.01 16.21
N LEU A 281 -5.30 8.43 15.08
CA LEU A 281 -5.20 9.09 13.77
C LEU A 281 -6.09 10.34 13.69
N GLU A 282 -7.32 10.26 14.23
CA GLU A 282 -8.26 11.38 14.29
C GLU A 282 -7.71 12.55 15.10
N ASN A 283 -7.04 12.26 16.22
CA ASN A 283 -6.41 13.28 17.07
C ASN A 283 -5.10 13.83 16.47
N LEU A 284 -4.42 13.05 15.64
CA LEU A 284 -3.13 13.43 15.07
C LEU A 284 -3.29 14.38 13.87
N LYS A 285 -4.20 14.06 12.94
CA LYS A 285 -4.32 14.79 11.66
C LYS A 285 -5.42 15.85 11.71
N TYR A 286 -5.09 17.08 11.33
CA TYR A 286 -6.06 18.18 11.30
C TYR A 286 -7.20 17.89 10.31
N LYS A 287 -8.45 17.96 10.79
CA LYS A 287 -9.66 17.65 10.00
C LYS A 287 -9.55 16.30 9.29
N ALA A 288 -9.09 15.28 10.02
CA ALA A 288 -8.99 13.93 9.50
C ALA A 288 -10.35 13.43 8.98
N LEU A 289 -10.36 12.91 7.76
CA LEU A 289 -11.43 12.07 7.25
C LEU A 289 -10.86 10.66 7.12
N ILE A 290 -11.48 9.72 7.83
CA ILE A 290 -11.00 8.35 7.88
C ILE A 290 -12.09 7.41 7.35
N GLU A 291 -11.73 6.57 6.38
CA GLU A 291 -12.55 5.47 5.91
C GLU A 291 -11.78 4.17 6.11
N GLN A 292 -12.41 3.22 6.82
CA GLN A 292 -11.88 1.87 6.99
C GLN A 292 -12.57 0.92 6.00
N ILE A 293 -11.79 0.06 5.35
CA ILE A 293 -12.27 -1.04 4.52
C ILE A 293 -11.87 -2.32 5.20
N GLU A 294 -12.85 -3.12 5.60
CA GLU A 294 -12.63 -4.42 6.22
C GLU A 294 -12.49 -5.51 5.15
N ILE A 295 -11.46 -6.33 5.27
CA ILE A 295 -11.23 -7.49 4.40
C ILE A 295 -11.12 -8.74 5.29
N GLU A 296 -12.17 -9.56 5.29
CA GLU A 296 -12.34 -10.75 6.12
C GLU A 296 -12.25 -12.03 5.28
N LEU A 297 -11.25 -12.87 5.57
CA LEU A 297 -10.97 -14.05 4.75
C LEU A 297 -11.56 -15.34 5.33
N MET A 298 -11.95 -16.27 4.45
CA MET A 298 -12.65 -17.53 4.76
C MET A 298 -12.03 -18.39 5.85
N ARG A 299 -10.70 -18.39 5.96
CA ARG A 299 -9.99 -18.99 7.07
C ARG A 299 -9.78 -17.87 8.06
N ARG A 300 -10.23 -18.07 9.30
CA ARG A 300 -10.17 -17.20 10.48
C ARG A 300 -8.74 -16.73 10.85
N ASP A 301 -7.85 -16.51 9.89
CA ASP A 301 -6.43 -16.32 10.11
C ASP A 301 -5.89 -15.08 9.43
N ILE A 302 -6.46 -14.65 8.30
CA ILE A 302 -6.04 -13.43 7.61
C ILE A 302 -7.22 -12.47 7.57
N HIS A 303 -7.03 -11.32 8.21
CA HIS A 303 -8.01 -10.25 8.28
C HIS A 303 -7.23 -8.96 8.49
N TYR A 304 -7.57 -7.95 7.69
CA TYR A 304 -6.90 -6.67 7.72
C TYR A 304 -7.85 -5.54 7.35
N TYR A 305 -7.49 -4.36 7.82
CA TYR A 305 -8.16 -3.11 7.47
C TYR A 305 -7.27 -2.31 6.53
N LEU A 306 -7.86 -1.76 5.47
CA LEU A 306 -7.27 -0.63 4.76
C LEU A 306 -7.85 0.65 5.35
N ILE A 307 -7.01 1.41 6.03
CA ILE A 307 -7.37 2.67 6.65
C ILE A 307 -6.94 3.78 5.70
N TYR A 308 -7.92 4.40 5.07
CA TYR A 308 -7.72 5.58 4.25
C TYR A 308 -7.83 6.83 5.12
N VAL A 309 -6.81 7.68 5.09
CA VAL A 309 -6.78 8.94 5.86
C VAL A 309 -6.51 10.10 4.91
N THR A 310 -7.42 11.07 4.88
CA THR A 310 -7.29 12.31 4.11
C THR A 310 -7.71 13.49 4.96
N ARG A 311 -7.66 14.70 4.39
CA ARG A 311 -8.11 15.92 5.04
C ARG A 311 -9.46 16.36 4.48
N GLU A 312 -10.37 16.79 5.34
CA GLU A 312 -11.60 17.43 4.92
C GLU A 312 -11.32 18.71 4.15
N THR A 313 -11.88 18.80 2.94
CA THR A 313 -11.78 19.99 2.11
C THR A 313 -12.91 20.96 2.45
N SER A 314 -12.71 22.25 2.18
CA SER A 314 -13.72 23.31 2.44
C SER A 314 -15.06 23.10 1.71
N LYS A 315 -15.12 22.21 0.72
CA LYS A 315 -16.35 21.84 -0.02
C LYS A 315 -16.93 20.48 0.40
N GLY A 316 -16.58 19.95 1.58
CA GLY A 316 -17.14 18.69 2.11
C GLY A 316 -16.64 17.42 1.41
N SER A 317 -15.51 17.49 0.70
CA SER A 317 -14.82 16.34 0.07
C SER A 317 -15.70 15.41 -0.77
N PRO A 318 -16.31 15.89 -1.88
CA PRO A 318 -17.23 15.10 -2.72
C PRO A 318 -16.62 13.82 -3.32
N TYR A 319 -15.29 13.76 -3.40
CA TYR A 319 -14.55 12.58 -3.84
C TYR A 319 -14.63 11.40 -2.85
N LEU A 320 -15.05 11.65 -1.61
CA LEU A 320 -15.36 10.59 -0.65
C LEU A 320 -16.43 9.64 -1.19
N ASN A 321 -17.32 10.09 -2.09
CA ASN A 321 -18.27 9.19 -2.73
C ASN A 321 -17.57 8.11 -3.58
N THR A 322 -16.49 8.48 -4.28
CA THR A 322 -15.68 7.51 -5.04
C THR A 322 -14.90 6.60 -4.10
N VAL A 323 -14.36 7.11 -3.00
CA VAL A 323 -13.68 6.29 -1.96
C VAL A 323 -14.66 5.30 -1.34
N ARG A 324 -15.87 5.75 -0.97
CA ARG A 324 -16.94 4.89 -0.44
C ARG A 324 -17.43 3.90 -1.47
N TRP A 325 -17.48 4.27 -2.74
CA TRP A 325 -17.78 3.33 -3.82
C TRP A 325 -16.70 2.25 -3.94
N LEU A 326 -15.41 2.61 -3.88
CA LEU A 326 -14.29 1.66 -3.86
C LEU A 326 -14.37 0.73 -2.64
N LYS A 327 -14.59 1.28 -1.46
CA LYS A 327 -14.84 0.53 -0.23
C LYS A 327 -15.98 -0.47 -0.40
N ASN A 328 -17.15 0.00 -0.83
CA ASN A 328 -18.30 -0.84 -1.07
C ASN A 328 -18.03 -1.89 -2.16
N PHE A 329 -17.21 -1.59 -3.16
CA PHE A 329 -16.79 -2.58 -4.15
C PHE A 329 -15.94 -3.67 -3.49
N VAL A 330 -14.87 -3.30 -2.79
CA VAL A 330 -13.96 -4.23 -2.10
C VAL A 330 -14.70 -5.09 -1.08
N GLU A 331 -15.51 -4.50 -0.21
CA GLU A 331 -16.30 -5.22 0.81
C GLU A 331 -17.38 -6.13 0.20
N ARG A 332 -17.95 -5.78 -0.96
CA ARG A 332 -18.91 -6.65 -1.67
C ARG A 332 -18.24 -7.82 -2.37
N VAL A 333 -17.07 -7.60 -2.99
CA VAL A 333 -16.33 -8.71 -3.62
C VAL A 333 -15.70 -9.61 -2.58
N ASP A 334 -15.35 -9.08 -1.40
CA ASP A 334 -14.82 -9.86 -0.27
C ASP A 334 -15.79 -10.92 0.28
N LYS A 335 -16.99 -11.05 -0.29
CA LYS A 335 -17.81 -12.25 -0.12
C LYS A 335 -17.07 -13.46 -0.68
N LYS A 336 -16.31 -14.13 0.19
CA LYS A 336 -15.83 -15.54 0.22
C LYS A 336 -15.65 -16.24 -1.14
N GLU A 337 -16.70 -16.39 -1.93
CA GLU A 337 -16.68 -17.08 -3.23
C GLU A 337 -16.21 -16.18 -4.38
N VAL A 338 -16.55 -14.90 -4.37
CA VAL A 338 -16.37 -13.99 -5.51
C VAL A 338 -14.89 -13.70 -5.76
N VAL A 339 -14.14 -13.32 -4.74
CA VAL A 339 -12.71 -13.01 -4.91
C VAL A 339 -11.88 -14.27 -5.11
N ASP A 340 -12.14 -15.35 -4.37
CA ASP A 340 -11.42 -16.61 -4.59
C ASP A 340 -11.63 -17.12 -6.02
N ASN A 341 -12.87 -17.06 -6.53
CA ASN A 341 -13.15 -17.44 -7.92
C ASN A 341 -12.53 -16.45 -8.91
N ALA A 342 -12.59 -15.14 -8.67
CA ALA A 342 -12.01 -14.14 -9.57
C ALA A 342 -10.48 -14.28 -9.63
N ILE A 343 -9.86 -14.47 -8.47
CA ILE A 343 -8.45 -14.82 -8.36
C ILE A 343 -8.23 -16.13 -9.11
N ARG A 344 -8.90 -17.24 -8.80
CA ARG A 344 -8.67 -18.53 -9.50
C ARG A 344 -8.83 -18.43 -11.02
N ASP A 345 -9.86 -17.74 -11.50
CA ASP A 345 -10.17 -17.60 -12.92
C ASP A 345 -9.11 -16.75 -13.65
N VAL A 346 -8.70 -15.62 -13.06
CA VAL A 346 -7.75 -14.70 -13.71
C VAL A 346 -6.30 -15.10 -13.47
N LEU A 347 -6.02 -15.53 -12.24
CA LEU A 347 -4.71 -15.92 -11.75
C LEU A 347 -4.40 -17.40 -12.08
N GLY A 348 -5.38 -18.19 -12.51
CA GLY A 348 -5.15 -19.57 -12.94
C GLY A 348 -4.69 -20.51 -11.82
N ILE A 349 -5.06 -20.22 -10.57
CA ILE A 349 -4.80 -21.12 -9.44
C ILE A 349 -5.71 -22.35 -9.61
N GLY A 350 -5.17 -23.47 -10.07
CA GLY A 350 -5.93 -24.70 -10.33
C GLY A 350 -6.67 -25.21 -9.09
N VAL A 351 -7.90 -25.71 -9.26
CA VAL A 351 -8.73 -26.24 -8.17
C VAL A 351 -8.97 -27.74 -8.34
N SER A 352 -8.79 -28.51 -7.27
CA SER A 352 -9.74 -29.57 -6.94
C SER A 352 -11.02 -28.89 -6.46
N LYS A 353 -12.06 -28.83 -7.30
CA LYS A 353 -13.27 -28.03 -7.06
C LYS A 353 -13.86 -28.28 -5.66
N ILE A 354 -14.23 -27.20 -4.97
CA ILE A 354 -14.97 -27.27 -3.68
C ILE A 354 -16.36 -27.91 -3.87
N THR A 355 -16.85 -28.08 -5.11
CA THR A 355 -18.09 -28.82 -5.40
C THR A 355 -18.00 -30.33 -5.17
N ASP A 356 -16.83 -30.89 -4.91
CA ASP A 356 -16.69 -32.35 -4.71
C ASP A 356 -16.85 -32.79 -3.24
N TYR A 357 -17.04 -31.85 -2.28
CA TYR A 357 -17.23 -32.16 -0.86
C TYR A 357 -18.70 -32.18 -0.38
N ILE A 358 -19.69 -32.08 -1.28
CA ILE A 358 -21.14 -32.22 -0.94
C ILE A 358 -21.75 -33.51 -1.53
N LYS A 359 -20.91 -34.47 -1.93
CA LYS A 359 -21.35 -35.85 -2.12
C LYS A 359 -20.51 -36.75 -1.23
N HIS A 360 -20.83 -36.78 0.06
CA HIS A 360 -20.96 -37.98 0.89
C HIS A 360 -21.49 -37.62 2.27
#